data_AF-A0A452ZYB9-F1
#
_entry.id   AF-A0A452ZYB9-F1
#
_cell.length_a   1.000
_cell.length_b   1.000
_cell.length_c   1.000
_cell.angle_alpha   90.00
_cell.angle_beta   90.00
_cell.angle_gamma   90.00
#
_symmetry.space_group_name_H-M   'P 1'
#
loop_
_entity.id
_entity.type
_entity.pdbx_description
1 polymer ?
#
loop_
_entity_poly.entity_id
_entity_poly.type
_entity_poly.pdbx_seq_one_letter_code
_entity_poly.pdbx_strand_id
1 'polypeptide(L)'
;MKSTSGITNSDLATSGLGGIQVHATLVTTWLLDRAGRRILLIISSAGMTISLLAVAVIFFIKDTVSQDSHLYYILSMVSLLAIVAYVIAFSFGMGAIPWVIMSEILPVSIKSLAGSFVTLANWLTSFGITMTANLLLSWSAGGTFVSYMLVSAFTLMFVILWVPETKGRTLEEIQWSFR
;
A
#
# COMPACT_ATOMS: atom_id res chain seq x y z
N MET A 1 -29.41 -17.57 -28.26
CA MET A 1 -28.56 -17.40 -29.45
C MET A 1 -27.38 -16.55 -29.01
N LYS A 2 -26.17 -17.11 -29.11
CA LYS A 2 -24.91 -16.72 -28.43
C LYS A 2 -24.37 -15.33 -28.82
N SER A 3 -23.86 -14.60 -27.83
CA SER A 3 -22.49 -14.02 -27.79
C SER A 3 -22.25 -13.51 -26.36
N THR A 4 -21.59 -14.27 -25.46
CA THR A 4 -20.14 -14.41 -25.25
C THR A 4 -19.52 -13.17 -24.55
N SER A 5 -18.87 -13.44 -23.40
CA SER A 5 -18.14 -12.56 -22.46
C SER A 5 -18.97 -11.66 -21.54
N GLY A 6 -19.53 -12.24 -20.47
CA GLY A 6 -20.05 -11.54 -19.29
C GLY A 6 -18.94 -10.96 -18.43
N ILE A 7 -18.17 -10.03 -18.99
CA ILE A 7 -17.19 -9.26 -18.24
C ILE A 7 -17.76 -7.86 -18.05
N THR A 8 -18.11 -7.52 -16.82
CA THR A 8 -18.59 -6.18 -16.48
C THR A 8 -17.42 -5.19 -16.56
N ASN A 9 -17.65 -3.90 -16.84
CA ASN A 9 -16.56 -2.89 -16.89
C ASN A 9 -15.74 -2.86 -15.59
N SER A 10 -16.37 -3.15 -14.45
CA SER A 10 -15.74 -3.31 -13.14
C SER A 10 -14.85 -4.56 -13.04
N ASP A 11 -15.20 -5.66 -13.70
CA ASP A 11 -14.40 -6.89 -13.71
C ASP A 11 -13.16 -6.72 -14.59
N LEU A 12 -13.30 -6.03 -15.73
CA LEU A 12 -12.17 -5.63 -16.59
C LEU A 12 -11.22 -4.68 -15.86
N ALA A 13 -11.75 -3.69 -15.14
CA ALA A 13 -10.95 -2.76 -14.35
C ALA A 13 -10.18 -3.46 -13.23
N THR A 14 -10.84 -4.38 -12.51
CA THR A 14 -10.22 -5.17 -11.43
C THR A 14 -9.14 -6.09 -11.98
N SER A 15 -9.40 -6.76 -13.10
CA SER A 15 -8.43 -7.62 -13.78
C SER A 15 -7.22 -6.81 -14.28
N GLY A 16 -7.45 -5.61 -14.82
CA GLY A 16 -6.39 -4.69 -15.26
C GLY A 16 -5.49 -4.24 -14.11
N LEU A 17 -6.09 -3.87 -12.97
CA LEU A 17 -5.35 -3.54 -11.74
C LEU A 17 -4.47 -4.71 -11.27
N GLY A 18 -5.01 -5.93 -11.27
CA GLY A 18 -4.24 -7.13 -10.95
C GLY A 18 -3.06 -7.35 -11.89
N GLY A 19 -3.27 -7.14 -13.21
CA GLY A 19 -2.20 -7.21 -14.20
C GLY A 19 -1.08 -6.19 -13.94
N ILE A 20 -1.43 -4.94 -13.66
CA ILE A 20 -0.47 -3.88 -13.32
C ILE A 20 0.31 -4.25 -12.07
N GLN A 21 -0.36 -4.79 -11.05
CA GLN A 21 0.27 -5.17 -9.79
C GLN A 21 1.30 -6.30 -9.96
N VAL A 22 1.00 -7.31 -10.79
CA VAL A 22 1.96 -8.38 -11.11
C VAL A 22 3.20 -7.84 -11.81
N HIS A 23 3.02 -6.98 -12.82
CA HIS A 23 4.14 -6.36 -13.54
C HIS A 23 4.96 -5.46 -12.62
N ALA A 24 4.30 -4.64 -11.81
CA ALA A 24 4.97 -3.78 -10.84
C ALA A 24 5.80 -4.62 -9.87
N THR A 25 5.27 -5.73 -9.35
CA THR A 25 5.98 -6.62 -8.43
C THR A 25 7.23 -7.24 -9.07
N LEU A 26 7.19 -7.64 -10.35
CA LEU A 26 8.36 -8.13 -11.08
C LEU A 26 9.44 -7.04 -11.25
N VAL A 27 9.02 -5.81 -11.51
CA VAL A 27 9.95 -4.67 -11.59
C VAL A 27 10.52 -4.37 -10.21
N THR A 28 9.72 -4.46 -9.15
CA THR A 28 10.15 -4.29 -7.76
C THR A 28 11.21 -5.28 -7.35
N THR A 29 11.03 -6.58 -7.65
CA THR A 29 12.03 -7.60 -7.29
C THR A 29 13.34 -7.34 -8.00
N TRP A 30 13.32 -6.94 -9.28
CA TRP A 30 14.53 -6.53 -9.98
C TRP A 30 15.16 -5.25 -9.41
N LEU A 31 14.36 -4.24 -9.06
CA LEU A 31 14.85 -3.00 -8.45
C LEU A 31 15.42 -3.24 -7.03
N LEU A 32 14.88 -4.21 -6.29
CA LEU A 32 15.28 -4.54 -4.93
C LEU A 32 16.74 -4.95 -4.84
N ASP A 33 17.20 -5.71 -5.82
CA ASP A 33 18.59 -6.12 -5.92
C ASP A 33 19.52 -4.93 -6.24
N ARG A 34 19.00 -3.88 -6.89
CA ARG A 34 19.79 -2.73 -7.33
C ARG A 34 19.77 -1.54 -6.35
N ALA A 35 18.62 -1.17 -5.81
CA ALA A 35 18.43 0.08 -5.05
C ALA A 35 18.60 -0.06 -3.52
N GLY A 36 18.41 -1.25 -2.94
CA GLY A 36 18.38 -1.42 -1.47
C GLY A 36 16.95 -1.45 -0.91
N ARG A 37 16.76 -2.20 0.18
CA ARG A 37 15.42 -2.52 0.69
C ARG A 37 14.82 -1.29 1.37
N ARG A 38 15.62 -0.54 2.13
CA ARG A 38 15.15 0.63 2.91
C ARG A 38 14.74 1.77 1.99
N ILE A 39 15.53 2.08 0.96
CA ILE A 39 15.23 3.18 0.03
C ILE A 39 13.92 2.93 -0.72
N LEU A 40 13.71 1.71 -1.21
CA LEU A 40 12.46 1.36 -1.89
C LEU A 40 11.25 1.43 -0.94
N LEU A 41 11.42 1.01 0.32
CA LEU A 41 10.35 1.10 1.32
C LEU A 41 9.99 2.55 1.65
N ILE A 42 10.98 3.46 1.72
CA ILE A 42 10.76 4.90 1.91
C ILE A 42 10.02 5.51 0.71
N ILE A 43 10.48 5.25 -0.52
CA ILE A 43 9.86 5.80 -1.73
C ILE A 43 8.42 5.30 -1.87
N SER A 44 8.19 4.00 -1.63
CA SER A 44 6.87 3.37 -1.67
C SER A 44 5.92 4.00 -0.63
N SER A 45 6.34 4.08 0.63
CA SER A 45 5.52 4.65 1.70
C SER A 45 5.26 6.15 1.54
N ALA A 46 6.22 6.90 1.00
CA ALA A 46 6.02 8.31 0.64
C ALA A 46 5.00 8.47 -0.49
N GLY A 47 5.13 7.70 -1.57
CA GLY A 47 4.19 7.70 -2.69
C GLY A 47 2.76 7.34 -2.27
N MET A 48 2.62 6.33 -1.40
CA MET A 48 1.34 5.96 -0.79
C MET A 48 0.72 7.11 0.02
N THR A 49 1.51 7.75 0.88
CA THR A 49 1.06 8.84 1.75
C THR A 49 0.58 10.04 0.93
N ILE A 50 1.35 10.44 -0.09
CA ILE A 50 0.99 11.53 -1.01
C ILE A 50 -0.29 11.20 -1.78
N SER A 51 -0.42 9.97 -2.25
CA SER A 51 -1.61 9.52 -2.99
C SER A 51 -2.86 9.55 -2.10
N LEU A 52 -2.76 9.06 -0.87
CA LEU A 52 -3.88 9.09 0.10
C LEU A 52 -4.23 10.53 0.50
N LEU A 53 -3.24 11.41 0.66
CA LEU A 53 -3.48 12.83 0.91
C LEU A 53 -4.24 13.48 -0.26
N ALA A 54 -3.83 13.21 -1.50
CA ALA A 54 -4.52 13.71 -2.69
C ALA A 54 -5.98 13.24 -2.73
N VAL A 55 -6.23 11.95 -2.49
CA VAL A 55 -7.58 11.39 -2.44
C VAL A 55 -8.40 12.06 -1.33
N ALA A 56 -7.85 12.19 -0.12
CA ALA A 56 -8.54 12.83 1.00
C ALA A 56 -8.97 14.27 0.67
N VAL A 57 -8.06 15.09 0.13
CA VAL A 57 -8.33 16.48 -0.28
C VAL A 57 -9.42 16.52 -1.36
N ILE A 58 -9.35 15.64 -2.36
CA ILE A 58 -10.35 15.57 -3.43
C ILE A 58 -11.74 15.27 -2.84
N PHE A 59 -11.85 14.31 -1.91
CA PHE A 59 -13.13 13.97 -1.29
C PHE A 59 -13.68 15.11 -0.43
N PHE A 60 -12.85 15.86 0.29
CA PHE A 60 -13.31 17.06 1.00
C PHE A 60 -13.83 18.15 0.06
N ILE A 61 -13.18 18.35 -1.09
CA ILE A 61 -13.67 19.32 -2.09
C ILE A 61 -14.99 18.82 -2.68
N LYS A 62 -15.12 17.52 -2.97
CA LYS A 62 -16.34 16.93 -3.51
C LYS A 62 -17.56 17.12 -2.60
N ASP A 63 -17.39 17.15 -1.28
CA ASP A 63 -18.48 17.41 -0.33
C ASP A 63 -19.05 18.85 -0.45
N THR A 64 -18.28 19.79 -1.00
CA THR A 64 -18.70 21.19 -1.16
C THR A 64 -19.25 21.51 -2.56
N VAL A 65 -19.18 20.57 -3.49
CA VAL A 65 -19.48 20.76 -4.91
C VAL A 65 -20.77 20.00 -5.27
N SER A 66 -21.63 20.60 -6.11
CA SER A 66 -22.85 19.94 -6.58
C SER A 66 -22.54 18.70 -7.42
N GLN A 67 -23.28 17.61 -7.18
CA GLN A 67 -23.03 16.32 -7.83
C GLN A 67 -23.21 16.35 -9.36
N ASP A 68 -24.03 17.26 -9.87
CA ASP A 68 -24.29 17.42 -11.31
C ASP A 68 -23.27 18.30 -12.03
N SER A 69 -22.26 18.82 -11.30
CA SER A 69 -21.24 19.65 -11.92
C SER A 69 -20.22 18.81 -12.69
N HIS A 70 -19.77 19.34 -13.83
CA HIS A 70 -18.64 18.76 -14.58
C HIS A 70 -17.37 18.63 -13.71
N LEU A 71 -17.23 19.51 -12.71
CA LEU A 71 -16.14 19.50 -11.75
C LEU A 71 -16.17 18.26 -10.84
N TYR A 72 -17.35 17.80 -10.42
CA TYR A 72 -17.51 16.57 -9.63
C TYR A 72 -17.02 15.33 -10.42
N TYR A 73 -17.32 15.27 -11.72
CA TYR A 73 -16.84 14.18 -12.59
C TYR A 73 -15.31 14.19 -12.73
N ILE A 74 -14.71 15.36 -13.00
CA ILE A 74 -13.25 15.50 -13.09
C ILE A 74 -12.59 15.06 -11.77
N LEU A 75 -13.07 15.56 -10.63
CA LEU A 75 -12.54 15.19 -9.31
C LEU A 75 -12.63 13.67 -9.07
N SER A 76 -13.72 13.04 -9.52
CA SER A 76 -13.88 11.58 -9.42
C SER A 76 -12.83 10.84 -10.25
N MET A 77 -12.57 11.27 -11.49
CA MET A 77 -11.52 10.68 -12.34
C MET A 77 -10.12 10.87 -11.75
N VAL A 78 -9.82 12.06 -11.23
CA VAL A 78 -8.53 12.34 -10.58
C VAL A 78 -8.37 11.50 -9.31
N SER A 79 -9.43 11.30 -8.53
CA SER A 79 -9.39 10.43 -7.34
C SER A 79 -9.07 8.98 -7.70
N LEU A 80 -9.63 8.47 -8.81
CA LEU A 80 -9.32 7.13 -9.32
C LEU A 80 -7.85 7.02 -9.72
N LEU A 81 -7.31 8.01 -10.44
CA LEU A 81 -5.90 8.02 -10.81
C LEU A 81 -4.98 8.06 -9.58
N ALA A 82 -5.34 8.82 -8.54
CA ALA A 82 -4.60 8.84 -7.28
C ALA A 82 -4.65 7.49 -6.55
N ILE A 83 -5.77 6.78 -6.57
CA ILE A 83 -5.87 5.42 -6.03
C ILE A 83 -5.01 4.43 -6.84
N VAL A 84 -4.98 4.55 -8.17
CA VAL A 84 -4.09 3.73 -9.02
C VAL A 84 -2.62 4.02 -8.69
N ALA A 85 -2.25 5.29 -8.51
CA ALA A 85 -0.91 5.67 -8.09
C ALA A 85 -0.55 5.10 -6.71
N TYR A 86 -1.49 5.08 -5.76
CA TYR A 86 -1.33 4.40 -4.48
C TYR A 86 -1.02 2.91 -4.65
N VAL A 87 -1.78 2.19 -5.48
CA VAL A 87 -1.56 0.74 -5.72
C VAL A 87 -0.19 0.48 -6.35
N ILE A 88 0.22 1.32 -7.32
CA ILE A 88 1.53 1.22 -7.95
C ILE A 88 2.64 1.47 -6.91
N ALA A 89 2.53 2.53 -6.10
CA ALA A 89 3.49 2.84 -5.04
C ALA A 89 3.59 1.70 -4.02
N PHE A 90 2.46 1.13 -3.59
CA PHE A 90 2.42 -0.02 -2.68
C PHE A 90 3.15 -1.24 -3.27
N SER A 91 2.92 -1.52 -4.56
CA SER A 91 3.54 -2.64 -5.27
C SER A 91 5.07 -2.50 -5.38
N PHE A 92 5.59 -1.27 -5.37
CA PHE A 92 7.04 -0.99 -5.42
C PHE A 92 7.81 -1.24 -4.12
N GLY A 93 7.14 -1.46 -2.99
CA GLY A 93 7.88 -1.71 -1.76
C GLY A 93 7.07 -2.40 -0.68
N MET A 94 6.03 -1.73 -0.19
CA MET A 94 5.24 -2.20 0.95
C MET A 94 4.62 -3.59 0.75
N GLY A 95 4.37 -4.02 -0.49
CA GLY A 95 3.83 -5.35 -0.76
C GLY A 95 4.77 -6.52 -0.43
N ALA A 96 6.05 -6.43 -0.80
CA ALA A 96 6.99 -7.55 -0.71
C ALA A 96 8.13 -7.32 0.31
N ILE A 97 8.61 -6.09 0.42
CA ILE A 97 9.82 -5.75 1.18
C ILE A 97 9.68 -6.07 2.69
N PRO A 98 8.56 -5.76 3.37
CA PRO A 98 8.42 -6.10 4.78
C PRO A 98 8.58 -7.61 5.07
N TRP A 99 8.09 -8.46 4.17
CA TRP A 99 8.25 -9.92 4.27
C TRP A 99 9.70 -10.35 4.07
N VAL A 100 10.38 -9.74 3.10
CA VAL A 100 11.81 -9.99 2.85
C VAL A 100 12.65 -9.57 4.05
N ILE A 101 12.48 -8.34 4.53
CA ILE A 101 13.21 -7.81 5.70
C ILE A 101 12.95 -8.69 6.94
N MET A 102 11.70 -9.10 7.18
CA MET A 102 11.38 -10.00 8.30
C MET A 102 12.15 -11.32 8.21
N SER A 103 12.31 -11.87 7.02
CA SER A 103 13.11 -13.08 6.79
C SER A 103 14.63 -12.86 6.88
N GLU A 104 15.12 -11.64 6.65
CA GLU A 104 16.54 -11.27 6.68
C GLU A 104 17.01 -10.88 8.10
N ILE A 105 16.14 -10.31 8.94
CA ILE A 105 16.50 -9.85 10.31
C ILE A 105 16.38 -10.98 11.35
N LEU A 106 15.43 -11.91 11.18
CA LEU A 106 15.14 -12.91 12.22
C LEU A 106 16.11 -14.11 12.18
N PRO A 107 16.66 -14.53 13.33
CA PRO A 107 17.45 -15.74 13.43
C PRO A 107 16.58 -16.98 13.14
N VAL A 108 17.18 -18.00 12.53
CA VAL A 108 16.49 -19.19 12.01
C VAL A 108 15.66 -19.90 13.09
N SER A 109 16.11 -19.89 14.35
CA SER A 109 15.47 -20.56 15.47
C SER A 109 14.09 -19.99 15.84
N ILE A 110 13.86 -18.68 15.69
CA ILE A 110 12.59 -18.02 16.06
C ILE A 110 11.80 -17.54 14.85
N LYS A 111 12.37 -17.64 13.64
CA LYS A 111 11.80 -17.11 12.40
C LYS A 111 10.40 -17.64 12.13
N SER A 112 10.15 -18.94 12.34
CA SER A 112 8.84 -19.55 12.13
C SER A 112 7.79 -19.04 13.12
N LEU A 113 8.14 -18.90 14.40
CA LEU A 113 7.24 -18.41 15.44
C LEU A 113 6.90 -16.92 15.22
N ALA A 114 7.92 -16.08 15.06
CA ALA A 114 7.75 -14.65 14.83
C ALA A 114 7.03 -14.38 13.50
N GLY A 115 7.37 -15.11 12.43
CA GLY A 115 6.70 -15.00 11.14
C GLY A 115 5.21 -15.38 11.21
N SER A 116 4.87 -16.41 12.00
CA SER A 116 3.47 -16.80 12.22
C SER A 116 2.68 -15.70 12.95
N PHE A 117 3.28 -15.09 13.99
CA PHE A 117 2.65 -13.98 14.71
C PHE A 117 2.45 -12.75 13.81
N VAL A 118 3.46 -12.37 13.03
CA VAL A 118 3.36 -11.27 12.05
C VAL A 118 2.27 -11.54 11.02
N THR A 119 2.20 -12.79 10.51
CA THR A 119 1.18 -13.20 9.55
C THR A 119 -0.22 -13.11 10.15
N LEU A 120 -0.41 -13.61 11.37
CA LEU A 120 -1.67 -13.55 12.08
C LEU A 120 -2.09 -12.09 12.34
N ALA A 121 -1.16 -11.24 12.81
CA ALA A 121 -1.42 -9.83 13.01
C ALA A 121 -1.83 -9.14 11.70
N ASN A 122 -1.12 -9.40 10.60
CA ASN A 122 -1.45 -8.85 9.28
C ASN A 122 -2.87 -9.26 8.82
N TRP A 123 -3.24 -10.53 8.97
CA TRP A 123 -4.57 -11.00 8.58
C TRP A 123 -5.67 -10.47 9.49
N LEU A 124 -5.44 -10.38 10.80
CA LEU A 124 -6.40 -9.78 11.73
C LEU A 124 -6.62 -8.29 11.44
N THR A 125 -5.56 -7.53 11.19
CA THR A 125 -5.66 -6.12 10.80
C THR A 125 -6.41 -5.99 9.47
N SER A 126 -6.10 -6.83 8.48
CA SER A 126 -6.79 -6.82 7.18
C SER A 126 -8.28 -7.13 7.32
N PHE A 127 -8.63 -8.11 8.17
CA PHE A 127 -10.02 -8.44 8.48
C PHE A 127 -10.74 -7.27 9.15
N GLY A 128 -10.12 -6.65 10.15
CA GLY A 128 -10.66 -5.48 10.85
C GLY A 128 -10.91 -4.30 9.91
N ILE A 129 -9.94 -3.98 9.04
CA ILE A 129 -10.09 -2.93 8.02
C ILE A 129 -11.23 -3.27 7.07
N THR A 130 -11.33 -4.50 6.58
CA THR A 130 -12.38 -4.92 5.64
C THR A 130 -13.78 -4.81 6.26
N MET A 131 -13.94 -5.21 7.51
CA MET A 131 -15.22 -5.10 8.24
C MET A 131 -15.62 -3.64 8.51
N THR A 132 -14.64 -2.79 8.79
CA THR A 132 -14.90 -1.38 9.15
C THR A 132 -14.95 -0.45 7.93
N ALA A 133 -14.38 -0.84 6.78
CA ALA A 133 -14.27 0.02 5.59
C ALA A 133 -15.62 0.59 5.14
N ASN A 134 -16.65 -0.24 4.97
CA ASN A 134 -17.98 0.24 4.55
C ASN A 134 -18.63 1.17 5.58
N LEU A 135 -18.38 0.93 6.87
CA LEU A 135 -18.87 1.79 7.94
C LEU A 135 -18.19 3.16 7.91
N LEU A 136 -16.86 3.19 7.77
CA LEU A 136 -16.10 4.44 7.69
C LEU A 136 -16.45 5.24 6.43
N LEU A 137 -16.54 4.57 5.28
CA LEU A 137 -16.88 5.20 4.00
C LEU A 137 -18.29 5.78 4.00
N SER A 138 -19.26 5.13 4.67
CA SER A 138 -20.62 5.65 4.79
C SER A 138 -20.73 6.82 5.78
N TRP A 139 -19.84 6.89 6.78
CA TRP A 139 -19.75 8.03 7.68
C TRP A 139 -19.09 9.25 7.01
N SER A 140 -17.91 9.08 6.42
CA SER A 140 -17.23 10.11 5.64
C SER A 140 -16.13 9.50 4.79
N ALA A 141 -16.26 9.61 3.46
CA ALA A 141 -15.21 9.19 2.54
C ALA A 141 -13.90 9.98 2.78
N GLY A 142 -13.99 11.31 2.91
CA GLY A 142 -12.83 12.17 3.20
C GLY A 142 -12.15 11.81 4.53
N GLY A 143 -12.92 11.66 5.60
CA GLY A 143 -12.40 11.24 6.91
C GLY A 143 -11.74 9.86 6.90
N THR A 144 -12.29 8.92 6.14
CA THR A 144 -11.71 7.58 5.95
C THR A 144 -10.33 7.66 5.32
N PHE A 145 -10.19 8.36 4.19
CA PHE A 145 -8.90 8.48 3.52
C PHE A 145 -7.87 9.26 4.33
N VAL A 146 -8.28 10.25 5.14
CA VAL A 146 -7.38 10.91 6.11
C VAL A 146 -6.86 9.91 7.14
N SER A 147 -7.72 9.08 7.71
CA SER A 147 -7.27 8.10 8.71
C SER A 147 -6.24 7.12 8.14
N TYR A 148 -6.44 6.65 6.91
CA TYR A 148 -5.47 5.80 6.20
C TYR A 148 -4.19 6.57 5.86
N MET A 149 -4.29 7.83 5.47
CA MET A 149 -3.14 8.70 5.22
C MET A 149 -2.28 8.87 6.48
N LEU A 150 -2.90 9.08 7.66
CA LEU A 150 -2.17 9.21 8.92
C LEU A 150 -1.41 7.93 9.29
N VAL A 151 -2.04 6.76 9.12
CA VAL A 151 -1.38 5.46 9.34
C VAL A 151 -0.23 5.27 8.35
N SER A 152 -0.41 5.64 7.08
CA SER A 152 0.64 5.59 6.06
C SER A 152 1.80 6.55 6.40
N ALA A 153 1.51 7.76 6.86
CA ALA A 153 2.50 8.74 7.26
C ALA A 153 3.29 8.28 8.50
N PHE A 154 2.62 7.68 9.48
CA PHE A 154 3.28 7.04 10.63
C PHE A 154 4.18 5.89 10.17
N THR A 155 3.72 5.08 9.21
CA THR A 155 4.53 4.01 8.62
C THR A 155 5.76 4.57 7.92
N LEU A 156 5.64 5.66 7.15
CA LEU A 156 6.77 6.34 6.52
C LEU A 156 7.79 6.83 7.55
N MET A 157 7.34 7.51 8.61
CA MET A 157 8.20 7.91 9.72
C MET A 157 8.89 6.69 10.33
N PHE A 158 8.14 5.62 10.58
CA PHE A 158 8.67 4.41 11.17
C PHE A 158 9.76 3.78 10.31
N VAL A 159 9.55 3.71 9.00
CA VAL A 159 10.52 3.20 8.03
C VAL A 159 11.78 4.06 7.99
N ILE A 160 11.65 5.38 8.05
CA ILE A 160 12.81 6.28 8.03
C ILE A 160 13.64 6.10 9.31
N LEU A 161 13.01 5.98 10.47
CA LEU A 161 13.72 6.01 11.75
C LEU A 161 14.23 4.64 12.22
N TRP A 162 13.43 3.58 12.06
CA TRP A 162 13.71 2.28 12.70
C TRP A 162 14.04 1.16 11.74
N VAL A 163 13.75 1.27 10.43
CA VAL A 163 14.08 0.19 9.49
C VAL A 163 15.54 0.31 9.04
N PRO A 164 16.41 -0.67 9.35
CA PRO A 164 17.79 -0.68 8.89
C PRO A 164 17.88 -1.06 7.40
N GLU A 165 18.99 -0.70 6.77
CA GLU A 165 19.31 -1.24 5.43
C GLU A 165 19.86 -2.67 5.59
N THR A 166 19.16 -3.64 4.99
CA THR A 166 19.54 -5.05 5.04
C THR A 166 20.39 -5.48 3.84
N LYS A 167 20.44 -4.67 2.78
CA LYS A 167 21.20 -5.03 1.57
C LYS A 167 22.70 -5.18 1.87
N GLY A 168 23.21 -6.39 1.61
CA GLY A 168 24.64 -6.68 1.64
C GLY A 168 25.25 -6.70 3.04
N ARG A 169 24.42 -6.80 4.09
CA ARG A 169 24.87 -6.89 5.48
C ARG A 169 24.68 -8.29 6.04
N THR A 170 25.57 -8.70 6.94
CA THR A 170 25.41 -9.97 7.67
C THR A 170 24.36 -9.82 8.78
N LEU A 171 23.82 -10.95 9.24
CA LEU A 171 22.89 -10.98 10.38
C LEU A 171 23.48 -10.31 11.62
N GLU A 172 24.78 -10.48 11.87
CA GLU A 172 25.48 -9.88 13.01
C GLU A 172 25.56 -8.34 12.90
N GLU A 173 25.84 -7.81 11.71
CA GLU A 173 25.87 -6.36 11.46
C GLU A 173 24.48 -5.71 11.61
N ILE A 174 23.43 -6.42 11.20
CA ILE A 174 22.04 -5.99 11.39
C ILE A 174 21.69 -5.98 12.88
N GLN A 175 22.03 -7.04 13.63
CA GLN A 175 21.81 -7.10 15.08
C GLN A 175 22.56 -5.98 15.82
N TRP A 176 23.75 -5.61 15.35
CA TRP A 176 24.49 -4.47 15.91
C TRP A 176 23.82 -3.12 15.64
N SER A 177 23.08 -2.98 14.53
CA SER A 177 22.34 -1.75 14.22
C SER A 177 21.11 -1.51 15.11
N PHE A 178 20.68 -2.53 15.87
CA PHE A 178 19.58 -2.45 16.82
C PHE A 178 20.03 -2.28 18.29
N ARG A 179 21.35 -2.25 18.56
CA ARG A 179 21.92 -1.92 19.87
C ARG A 179 22.14 -0.43 20.02
#